data_AF-A0A7L3ZBQ8-F1
#
_entry.id   AF-A0A7L3ZBQ8-F1
#
_cell.length_a   1.000
_cell.length_b   1.000
_cell.length_c   1.000
_cell.angle_alpha   90.00
_cell.angle_beta   90.00
_cell.angle_gamma   90.00
#
_symmetry.space_group_name_H-M   'P 1'
#
loop_
_entity.id
_entity.type
_entity.pdbx_description
1 polymer ?
#
loop_
_entity_poly.entity_id
_entity_poly.type
_entity_poly.pdbx_seq_one_letter_code
_entity_poly.pdbx_strand_id
1 'polypeptide(L)'
;EYTIDIFFAQTWYDRRLKFNSTIKVLRLNSNMVGKIWIPDTFFRNSKKADAHWITTPNRMLRIWNDGRVLYTLRLTIDAECQLQLHNFPMDAHSCPLEFSS
;
A
#
# COMPACT_ATOMS: atom_id res chain seq x y z
N GLU A 1 4.40 11.67 -17.01
CA GLU A 1 3.75 10.60 -16.25
C GLU A 1 4.61 9.36 -16.30
N TYR A 2 4.49 8.49 -15.32
CA TYR A 2 5.08 7.16 -15.36
C TYR A 2 4.17 6.20 -14.57
N THR A 3 4.10 4.94 -15.02
CA THR A 3 3.30 3.90 -14.36
C THR A 3 4.21 3.03 -13.50
N ILE A 4 3.77 2.72 -12.28
CA ILE A 4 4.47 1.81 -11.37
C ILE A 4 3.51 0.77 -10.79
N ASP A 5 3.93 -0.49 -10.72
CA ASP A 5 3.21 -1.59 -10.06
C ASP A 5 3.97 -1.99 -8.79
N ILE A 6 3.34 -1.85 -7.63
CA ILE A 6 3.97 -2.06 -6.32
C ILE A 6 3.13 -2.95 -5.41
N PHE A 7 3.83 -3.67 -4.53
CA PHE A 7 3.23 -4.21 -3.31
C PHE A 7 3.50 -3.22 -2.17
N PHE A 8 2.49 -2.43 -1.81
CA PHE A 8 2.59 -1.45 -0.74
C PHE A 8 2.27 -2.12 0.61
N ALA A 9 3.18 -2.03 1.57
CA ALA A 9 3.07 -2.68 2.86
C ALA A 9 3.13 -1.67 4.01
N GLN A 10 2.23 -1.82 4.98
CA GLN A 10 2.12 -0.95 6.15
C GLN A 10 2.06 -1.77 7.42
N THR A 11 2.75 -1.30 8.45
CA THR A 11 2.70 -1.89 9.78
C THR A 11 2.34 -0.85 10.83
N TRP A 12 1.46 -1.22 11.75
CA TRP A 12 1.11 -0.41 12.91
C TRP A 12 0.77 -1.29 14.09
N TYR A 13 0.69 -0.69 15.28
CA TYR A 13 0.22 -1.37 16.48
C TYR A 13 -1.22 -0.96 16.78
N ASP A 14 -2.13 -1.93 16.82
CA ASP A 14 -3.50 -1.74 17.31
C ASP A 14 -3.72 -2.60 18.55
N ARG A 15 -3.78 -1.94 19.71
CA ARG A 15 -3.93 -2.61 21.02
C ARG A 15 -5.27 -3.34 21.15
N ARG A 16 -6.29 -2.98 20.37
CA ARG A 16 -7.62 -3.62 20.39
C ARG A 16 -7.61 -5.02 19.76
N LEU A 17 -6.59 -5.33 18.97
CA LEU A 17 -6.44 -6.59 18.25
C LEU A 17 -5.50 -7.58 18.96
N LYS A 18 -5.13 -7.33 20.22
CA LYS A 18 -4.36 -8.28 21.02
C LYS A 18 -5.19 -9.52 21.31
N PHE A 19 -4.55 -10.69 21.28
CA PHE A 19 -5.22 -11.95 21.59
C PHE A 19 -4.27 -12.91 22.30
N ASN A 20 -4.81 -13.66 23.27
CA ASN A 20 -4.08 -14.70 23.99
C ASN A 20 -4.40 -16.06 23.37
N SER A 21 -3.46 -16.60 22.61
CA SER A 21 -3.57 -17.91 21.97
C SER A 21 -2.18 -18.51 21.77
N THR A 22 -2.12 -19.83 21.57
CA THR A 22 -0.91 -20.52 21.11
C THR A 22 -0.53 -20.10 19.69
N ILE A 23 -1.51 -19.65 18.90
CA ILE A 23 -1.27 -19.11 17.56
C ILE A 23 -0.58 -17.75 17.71
N LYS A 24 0.62 -17.58 17.14
CA LYS A 24 1.36 -16.31 17.22
C LYS A 24 0.93 -15.27 16.19
N VAL A 25 0.35 -15.71 15.06
CA VAL A 25 -0.03 -14.84 13.95
C VAL A 25 -1.29 -15.34 13.26
N LEU A 26 -2.28 -14.46 13.13
CA LEU A 26 -3.46 -14.66 12.31
C LEU A 26 -3.15 -14.18 10.89
N ARG A 27 -3.20 -15.08 9.91
CA ARG A 27 -3.06 -14.77 8.48
C ARG A 27 -4.46 -14.70 7.89
N LEU A 28 -4.96 -13.50 7.68
CA LEU A 28 -6.34 -13.24 7.27
C LEU A 28 -6.37 -12.81 5.80
N ASN A 29 -7.50 -13.12 5.15
CA ASN A 29 -7.79 -12.69 3.79
C ASN A 29 -8.35 -11.25 3.78
N SER A 30 -8.62 -10.75 2.58
CA SER A 30 -9.18 -9.41 2.35
C SER A 30 -10.51 -9.13 3.06
N ASN A 31 -11.27 -10.17 3.46
CA ASN A 31 -12.59 -10.00 4.06
C ASN A 31 -12.55 -9.32 5.44
N MET A 32 -11.44 -9.46 6.18
CA MET A 32 -11.30 -8.80 7.48
C MET A 32 -10.91 -7.31 7.35
N VAL A 33 -10.35 -6.90 6.21
CA VAL A 33 -9.86 -5.53 6.00
C VAL A 33 -10.98 -4.50 6.20
N GLY A 34 -12.21 -4.81 5.79
CA GLY A 34 -13.36 -3.90 5.96
C GLY A 34 -13.89 -3.76 7.40
N LYS A 35 -13.36 -4.54 8.36
CA LYS A 35 -13.80 -4.52 9.77
C LYS A 35 -12.75 -3.93 10.72
N ILE A 36 -11.54 -3.72 10.22
CA ILE A 36 -10.41 -3.23 11.01
C ILE A 36 -10.08 -1.83 10.50
N TRP A 37 -9.67 -0.96 11.42
CA TRP A 37 -9.19 0.36 11.04
C TRP A 37 -7.92 0.20 10.16
N ILE A 38 -7.93 0.80 8.98
CA ILE A 38 -6.82 0.84 8.03
C ILE A 38 -6.44 2.31 7.84
N PRO A 39 -5.14 2.67 7.83
CA PRO A 39 -4.70 4.00 7.49
C PRO A 39 -5.21 4.44 6.11
N ASP A 40 -5.67 5.68 6.00
CA ASP A 40 -6.19 6.33 4.81
C ASP A 40 -5.08 6.84 3.87
N THR A 41 -4.05 6.02 3.64
CA THR A 41 -2.89 6.43 2.85
C THR A 41 -3.23 6.61 1.37
N PHE A 42 -2.95 7.81 0.85
CA PHE A 42 -3.15 8.17 -0.55
C PHE A 42 -1.83 8.64 -1.19
N PHE A 43 -1.73 8.47 -2.52
CA PHE A 43 -0.58 8.94 -3.30
C PHE A 43 -0.85 10.36 -3.80
N ARG A 44 -0.05 11.34 -3.37
CA ARG A 44 -0.30 12.78 -3.61
C ARG A 44 -0.22 13.15 -5.08
N ASN A 45 0.78 12.60 -5.77
CA ASN A 45 1.02 12.86 -7.18
C ASN A 45 0.41 11.76 -8.09
N SER A 46 -0.51 10.93 -7.59
CA SER A 46 -1.21 9.99 -8.47
C SER A 46 -2.27 10.69 -9.30
N LYS A 47 -2.23 10.52 -10.62
CA LYS A 47 -3.34 10.86 -11.50
C LYS A 47 -4.40 9.76 -11.52
N LYS A 48 -3.95 8.51 -11.47
CA LYS A 48 -4.78 7.32 -11.34
C LYS A 48 -4.07 6.30 -10.44
N ALA A 49 -4.81 5.66 -9.56
CA ALA A 49 -4.29 4.59 -8.71
C ALA A 49 -5.33 3.47 -8.62
N ASP A 50 -5.00 2.31 -9.18
CA ASP A 50 -5.88 1.16 -9.27
C ASP A 50 -5.43 0.05 -8.34
N ALA A 51 -6.33 -0.39 -7.46
CA ALA A 51 -6.17 -1.62 -6.71
C ALA A 51 -6.55 -2.83 -7.56
N HIS A 52 -5.87 -3.95 -7.33
CA HIS A 52 -6.11 -5.18 -8.08
C HIS A 52 -7.16 -6.06 -7.41
N TRP A 53 -8.15 -6.53 -8.20
CA TRP A 53 -9.34 -7.24 -7.69
C TRP A 53 -9.54 -8.66 -8.25
N ILE A 54 -8.68 -9.12 -9.18
CA ILE A 54 -8.80 -10.42 -9.85
C ILE A 54 -7.75 -11.40 -9.32
N THR A 55 -8.10 -12.67 -9.01
CA THR A 55 -9.46 -13.25 -8.93
C THR A 55 -10.21 -12.87 -7.64
N THR A 56 -9.47 -12.36 -6.64
CA THR A 56 -9.98 -11.81 -5.38
C THR A 56 -9.28 -10.48 -5.09
N PRO A 57 -9.77 -9.64 -4.17
CA PRO A 57 -9.07 -8.42 -3.77
C PRO A 57 -7.64 -8.73 -3.31
N ASN A 58 -6.64 -8.21 -4.00
CA ASN A 58 -5.21 -8.48 -3.73
C ASN A 58 -4.74 -7.69 -2.51
N ARG A 59 -5.26 -8.09 -1.35
CA ARG A 59 -5.03 -7.50 -0.03
C ARG A 59 -4.76 -8.62 0.97
N MET A 60 -3.72 -8.46 1.76
CA MET A 60 -3.32 -9.39 2.81
C MET A 60 -3.33 -8.67 4.16
N LEU A 61 -3.83 -9.33 5.20
CA LEU A 61 -3.79 -8.82 6.57
C LEU A 61 -3.17 -9.87 7.49
N ARG A 62 -2.17 -9.48 8.28
CA ARG A 62 -1.59 -10.33 9.33
C ARG A 62 -1.64 -9.60 10.67
N ILE A 63 -2.10 -10.30 11.69
CA ILE A 63 -2.22 -9.76 13.05
C ILE A 63 -1.41 -10.65 13.97
N TRP A 64 -0.43 -10.08 14.66
CA TRP A 64 0.31 -10.77 15.72
C TRP A 64 -0.40 -10.63 17.06
N ASN A 65 -0.12 -11.57 17.97
CA ASN A 65 -0.72 -11.60 19.31
C ASN A 65 -0.45 -10.33 20.14
N ASP A 66 0.66 -9.64 19.88
CA ASP A 66 1.04 -8.36 20.50
C ASP A 66 0.24 -7.16 19.97
N GLY A 67 -0.64 -7.36 18.99
CA GLY A 67 -1.44 -6.31 18.35
C GLY A 67 -0.73 -5.62 17.18
N ARG A 68 0.43 -6.12 16.73
CA ARG A 68 1.03 -5.65 15.47
C ARG A 68 0.16 -6.10 14.30
N VAL A 69 -0.14 -5.17 13.41
CA VAL A 69 -0.87 -5.41 12.16
C VAL A 69 0.07 -5.18 10.99
N LEU A 70 0.06 -6.09 10.03
CA LEU A 70 0.66 -5.91 8.70
C LEU A 70 -0.47 -5.94 7.68
N TYR A 71 -0.59 -4.86 6.92
CA TYR A 71 -1.47 -4.77 5.76
C TYR A 71 -0.63 -4.63 4.51
N THR A 72 -0.96 -5.39 3.47
CA THR A 72 -0.27 -5.31 2.18
C THR A 72 -1.30 -5.34 1.06
N LEU A 73 -1.13 -4.48 0.06
CA LEU A 73 -1.97 -4.46 -1.13
C LEU A 73 -1.13 -4.26 -2.40
N ARG A 74 -1.62 -4.78 -3.52
CA ARG A 74 -1.05 -4.52 -4.85
C ARG A 74 -1.73 -3.31 -5.48
N LEU A 75 -0.94 -2.36 -5.96
CA LEU A 75 -1.40 -1.13 -6.59
C LEU A 75 -0.65 -0.88 -7.90
N THR A 76 -1.39 -0.47 -8.93
CA THR A 76 -0.83 0.17 -10.11
C THR A 76 -1.13 1.64 -10.04
N ILE A 77 -0.10 2.48 -10.13
CA ILE A 77 -0.19 3.93 -9.93
C ILE A 77 0.38 4.61 -11.17
N ASP A 78 -0.43 5.46 -11.78
CA ASP A 78 -0.01 6.41 -12.80
C ASP A 78 0.33 7.72 -12.09
N ALA A 79 1.62 7.92 -11.87
CA ALA A 79 2.17 9.05 -11.13
C ALA A 79 2.55 10.20 -12.06
N GLU A 80 2.31 11.40 -11.57
CA GLU A 80 2.72 12.65 -12.17
C GLU A 80 4.22 12.85 -11.96
N CYS A 81 4.89 13.28 -13.03
CA CYS A 81 6.30 13.62 -13.02
C CYS A 81 6.54 14.68 -14.10
N GLN A 82 7.00 15.85 -13.65
CA GLN A 82 7.41 16.96 -14.50
C GLN A 82 8.80 16.68 -15.07
N LEU A 83 8.87 16.37 -16.37
CA LEU A 83 10.12 16.17 -17.09
C LEU A 83 10.60 17.50 -17.66
N GLN A 84 11.79 17.95 -17.25
CA GLN A 84 12.45 19.12 -17.83
C GLN A 84 13.28 18.68 -19.04
N LEU A 85 12.75 18.87 -20.24
CA LEU A 85 13.30 18.33 -21.50
C LEU A 85 14.31 19.27 -22.18
N HIS A 86 15.09 20.04 -21.41
CA HIS A 86 16.02 21.02 -21.96
C HIS A 86 17.18 20.41 -22.76
N ASN A 87 17.67 19.24 -22.35
CA ASN A 87 18.85 18.57 -22.93
C ASN A 87 18.49 17.28 -23.68
N PHE A 88 17.28 17.19 -24.24
CA PHE A 88 16.85 15.99 -24.94
C PHE A 88 17.84 15.58 -26.05
N PRO A 89 18.27 14.31 -26.17
CA PRO A 89 17.87 13.11 -25.40
C PRO A 89 18.87 12.70 -24.29
N MET A 90 19.74 13.61 -23.84
CA MET A 90 20.81 13.39 -22.85
C MET A 90 20.47 13.98 -21.47
N ASP A 91 19.18 14.18 -21.20
CA ASP A 91 18.67 14.64 -19.92
C ASP A 91 18.51 13.50 -18.91
N ALA A 92 18.46 13.89 -17.63
CA ALA A 92 18.21 12.97 -16.52
C ALA A 92 17.08 13.56 -15.65
N HIS A 93 16.16 12.69 -15.20
CA HIS A 93 15.00 13.10 -14.41
C HIS A 93 14.85 12.23 -13.17
N SER A 94 14.41 12.85 -12.08
CA SER A 94 14.05 12.18 -10.83
C SER A 94 12.54 12.29 -10.62
N CYS A 95 11.81 11.22 -10.91
CA CYS A 95 10.36 11.20 -10.72
C CYS A 95 9.99 10.81 -9.28
N PRO A 96 9.26 11.66 -8.53
CA PRO A 96 8.91 11.37 -7.15
C PRO A 96 7.70 10.44 -7.07
N LEU A 97 7.60 9.66 -5.99
CA LEU A 97 6.39 8.96 -5.58
C LEU A 97 6.04 9.39 -4.16
N GLU A 98 5.05 10.25 -4.01
CA GLU A 98 4.71 10.88 -2.73
C GLU A 98 3.44 10.26 -2.15
N PHE A 99 3.43 9.94 -0.86
CA PHE A 99 2.26 9.43 -0.15
C PHE A 99 2.13 10.01 1.26
N SER A 100 0.89 10.15 1.73
CA SER A 100 0.56 10.58 3.10
C SER A 100 -0.75 9.97 3.58
N SER A 101 -1.08 10.15 4.87
CA SER A 101 -2.47 10.03 5.37
C SER A 101 -3.30 11.23 4.93
#